data_AF-A0A1F1V104-F1
#
_entry.id   AF-A0A1F1V104-F1
#
_cell.length_a   1.000
_cell.length_b   1.000
_cell.length_c   1.000
_cell.angle_alpha   90.00
_cell.angle_beta   90.00
_cell.angle_gamma   90.00
#
_symmetry.space_group_name_H-M   'P 1'
#
loop_
_entity.id
_entity.type
_entity.pdbx_description
1 polymer ?
#
loop_
_entity_poly.entity_id
_entity_poly.type
_entity_poly.pdbx_seq_one_letter_code
_entity_poly.pdbx_strand_id
1 'polypeptide(L)'
;MGNYKNLKTVFHSSRDGRQAAEAEYAARFTSPAALHWNFTVGNHDLFVVLTAEIQSLLEEVWRAELRVSHKWSTLPGAAASHYLTGLLIEEIKATNQIEGVQSTRKEIAEALTRPSTGPHKRFREMVAFYETLLTPHARPEFPTTPTSLRVEYDKLLAGEIDEDDRPDGQLFRSGPVEIHDGIKGVHKGPVGEDNIEERIQTFLQTQSSETHVLINALIGHFMFEYTHPFYDGNGRMGRFLLAFKALEVLSPPTSMSLSHQFSLQRKKYYDAFLETENAMNYGEATFFLKAMLEMLIDAQRDLEESLDQKHFQLHSLHEVLSSVDRDEYECDLLYLSAQAYLFSPDLPFSLKDAVSAIGRSWNTIRPVAEKLEAEGLIQSASKSPLTLELTAQGREYLRLSES
;
A
#
# COMPACT_ATOMS: atom_id res chain seq x y z
N MET A 1 1.19 5.27 -27.45
CA MET A 1 0.95 6.74 -27.39
C MET A 1 1.46 7.55 -28.61
N GLY A 2 1.36 7.08 -29.86
CA GLY A 2 2.07 7.73 -30.99
C GLY A 2 1.78 9.22 -31.20
N ASN A 3 0.57 9.70 -30.88
CA ASN A 3 0.14 11.10 -31.12
C ASN A 3 -0.39 11.86 -29.89
N TYR A 4 -0.61 11.22 -28.73
CA TYR A 4 -1.15 11.90 -27.54
C TYR A 4 -0.01 12.44 -26.67
N LYS A 5 0.26 13.74 -26.77
CA LYS A 5 1.36 14.42 -26.07
C LYS A 5 0.81 15.37 -25.02
N ASN A 6 1.58 15.64 -23.96
CA ASN A 6 1.15 16.63 -22.99
C ASN A 6 1.04 18.02 -23.62
N LEU A 7 0.12 18.85 -23.13
CA LEU A 7 -0.19 20.18 -23.68
C LEU A 7 1.05 21.10 -23.66
N LYS A 8 1.93 20.99 -22.66
CA LYS A 8 3.26 21.63 -22.65
C LYS A 8 4.12 21.21 -23.84
N THR A 9 4.09 19.94 -24.22
CA THR A 9 4.80 19.46 -25.42
C THR A 9 4.15 19.99 -26.69
N VAL A 10 2.81 20.05 -26.75
CA VAL A 10 2.06 20.64 -27.86
C VAL A 10 2.45 22.11 -28.04
N PHE A 11 2.52 22.86 -26.93
CA PHE A 11 2.96 24.25 -26.88
C PHE A 11 4.36 24.42 -27.49
N HIS A 12 5.35 23.64 -27.06
CA HIS A 12 6.72 23.76 -27.58
C HIS A 12 6.91 23.23 -29.01
N SER A 13 6.03 22.37 -29.49
CA SER A 13 6.14 21.75 -30.82
C SER A 13 5.49 22.55 -31.96
N SER A 14 4.72 23.61 -31.64
CA SER A 14 3.95 24.39 -32.61
C SER A 14 4.52 25.79 -32.81
N ARG A 15 4.37 26.36 -34.01
CA ARG A 15 4.80 27.75 -34.31
C ARG A 15 4.02 28.78 -33.50
N ASP A 16 2.73 28.55 -33.31
CA ASP A 16 1.87 29.27 -32.36
C ASP A 16 1.52 28.34 -31.20
N GLY A 17 2.48 28.19 -30.28
CA GLY A 17 2.40 27.23 -29.18
C GLY A 17 1.18 27.43 -28.29
N ARG A 18 0.87 28.68 -27.95
CA ARG A 18 -0.25 29.01 -27.07
C ARG A 18 -1.59 28.65 -27.72
N GLN A 19 -1.81 29.09 -28.95
CA GLN A 19 -3.05 28.80 -29.66
C GLN A 19 -3.24 27.29 -29.85
N ALA A 20 -2.16 26.57 -30.19
CA ALA A 20 -2.21 25.11 -30.36
C ALA A 20 -2.56 24.39 -29.06
N ALA A 21 -1.93 24.76 -27.93
CA ALA A 21 -2.20 24.16 -26.64
C ALA A 21 -3.63 24.47 -26.14
N GLU A 22 -4.11 25.70 -26.29
CA GLU A 22 -5.48 26.09 -25.90
C GLU A 22 -6.54 25.36 -26.76
N ALA A 23 -6.31 25.22 -28.06
CA ALA A 23 -7.21 24.47 -28.95
C ALA A 23 -7.25 22.97 -28.60
N GLU A 24 -6.08 22.38 -28.34
CA GLU A 24 -5.97 20.98 -27.94
C GLU A 24 -6.59 20.73 -26.56
N TYR A 25 -6.37 21.64 -25.60
CA TYR A 25 -7.02 21.62 -24.29
C TYR A 25 -8.54 21.63 -24.45
N ALA A 26 -9.10 22.58 -25.21
CA ALA A 26 -10.54 22.68 -25.42
C ALA A 26 -11.10 21.38 -26.03
N ALA A 27 -10.45 20.83 -27.05
CA ALA A 27 -10.86 19.58 -27.69
C ALA A 27 -10.84 18.37 -26.72
N ARG A 28 -9.81 18.28 -25.87
CA ARG A 28 -9.68 17.22 -24.86
C ARG A 28 -10.69 17.37 -23.74
N PHE A 29 -10.82 18.58 -23.20
CA PHE A 29 -11.70 18.88 -22.08
C PHE A 29 -13.17 18.64 -22.44
N THR A 30 -13.62 18.96 -23.66
CA THR A 30 -14.99 18.69 -24.11
C THR A 30 -15.20 17.30 -24.70
N SER A 31 -14.18 16.43 -24.67
CA SER A 31 -14.28 15.09 -25.22
C SER A 31 -15.29 14.23 -24.44
N PRO A 32 -16.12 13.40 -25.09
CA PRO A 32 -16.96 12.42 -24.39
C PRO A 32 -16.17 11.40 -23.57
N ALA A 33 -14.87 11.26 -23.83
CA ALA A 33 -13.96 10.40 -23.09
C ALA A 33 -13.28 11.11 -21.90
N ALA A 34 -13.59 12.39 -21.66
CA ALA A 34 -13.03 13.14 -20.55
C ALA A 34 -13.84 12.91 -19.27
N LEU A 35 -13.13 12.67 -18.18
CA LEU A 35 -13.65 12.70 -16.81
C LEU A 35 -13.22 14.02 -16.17
N HIS A 36 -14.14 14.65 -15.44
CA HIS A 36 -13.92 15.96 -14.81
C HIS A 36 -14.20 15.89 -13.33
N TRP A 37 -13.47 16.70 -12.59
CA TRP A 37 -13.71 16.93 -11.17
C TRP A 37 -13.74 18.43 -10.92
N ASN A 38 -14.62 18.87 -10.02
CA ASN A 38 -14.67 20.26 -9.57
C ASN A 38 -13.51 20.56 -8.61
N PHE A 39 -12.28 20.29 -9.05
CA PHE A 39 -11.06 20.39 -8.28
C PHE A 39 -10.04 21.20 -9.09
N THR A 40 -9.71 22.40 -8.65
CA THR A 40 -8.86 23.30 -9.44
C THR A 40 -7.37 23.03 -9.21
N VAL A 41 -6.63 22.83 -10.31
CA VAL A 41 -5.16 22.79 -10.38
C VAL A 41 -4.67 24.03 -11.12
N GLY A 42 -3.93 24.89 -10.41
CA GLY A 42 -3.63 26.23 -10.91
C GLY A 42 -4.91 27.04 -11.19
N ASN A 43 -5.23 27.24 -12.46
CA ASN A 43 -6.41 28.00 -12.93
C ASN A 43 -7.41 27.13 -13.71
N HIS A 44 -7.26 25.80 -13.70
CA HIS A 44 -8.06 24.90 -14.52
C HIS A 44 -8.63 23.76 -13.67
N ASP A 45 -9.78 23.26 -14.05
CA ASP A 45 -10.37 22.10 -13.41
C ASP A 45 -9.62 20.83 -13.79
N LEU A 46 -9.42 19.96 -12.81
CA LEU A 46 -8.78 18.67 -12.99
C LEU A 46 -9.61 17.80 -13.93
N PHE A 47 -8.94 17.23 -14.93
CA PHE A 47 -9.59 16.30 -15.84
C PHE A 47 -8.63 15.24 -16.35
N VAL A 48 -9.19 14.14 -16.84
CA VAL A 48 -8.45 13.02 -17.45
C VAL A 48 -9.16 12.63 -18.73
N VAL A 49 -8.41 12.29 -19.78
CA VAL A 49 -8.98 11.70 -21.00
C VAL A 49 -8.72 10.20 -21.03
N LEU A 50 -9.78 9.40 -21.16
CA LEU A 50 -9.70 7.95 -21.29
C LEU A 50 -9.27 7.54 -22.70
N THR A 51 -7.98 7.71 -22.99
CA THR A 51 -7.39 7.30 -24.27
C THR A 51 -7.37 5.77 -24.43
N ALA A 52 -7.19 5.28 -25.66
CA ALA A 52 -7.03 3.84 -25.93
C ALA A 52 -5.86 3.21 -25.14
N GLU A 53 -4.82 3.99 -24.85
CA GLU A 53 -3.70 3.50 -24.04
C GLU A 53 -4.08 3.37 -22.56
N ILE A 54 -4.79 4.36 -21.99
CA ILE A 54 -5.34 4.25 -20.63
C ILE A 54 -6.27 3.03 -20.52
N GLN A 55 -7.14 2.82 -21.52
CA GLN A 55 -8.01 1.65 -21.56
C GLN A 55 -7.22 0.33 -21.62
N SER A 56 -6.14 0.29 -22.40
CA SER A 56 -5.27 -0.89 -22.48
C SER A 56 -4.57 -1.18 -21.15
N LEU A 57 -4.09 -0.14 -20.46
CA LEU A 57 -3.47 -0.27 -19.13
C LEU A 57 -4.49 -0.74 -18.09
N LEU A 58 -5.71 -0.22 -18.11
CA LEU A 58 -6.79 -0.68 -17.23
C LEU A 58 -7.11 -2.16 -17.48
N GLU A 59 -7.20 -2.60 -18.74
CA GLU A 59 -7.39 -4.02 -19.07
C GLU A 59 -6.24 -4.88 -18.51
N GLU A 60 -5.00 -4.42 -18.64
CA GLU A 60 -3.84 -5.12 -18.11
C GLU A 60 -3.90 -5.26 -16.57
N VAL A 61 -4.23 -4.17 -15.87
CA VAL A 61 -4.44 -4.18 -14.41
C VAL A 61 -5.49 -5.22 -14.01
N TRP A 62 -6.65 -5.26 -14.69
CA TRP A 62 -7.70 -6.21 -14.34
C TRP A 62 -7.31 -7.65 -14.63
N ARG A 63 -6.60 -7.89 -15.73
CA ARG A 63 -6.10 -9.24 -16.06
C ARG A 63 -5.06 -9.71 -15.05
N ALA A 64 -4.18 -8.83 -14.60
CA ALA A 64 -3.20 -9.14 -13.57
C ALA A 64 -3.87 -9.33 -12.20
N GLU A 65 -4.84 -8.50 -11.86
CA GLU A 65 -5.61 -8.62 -10.62
C GLU A 65 -6.30 -9.98 -10.50
N LEU A 66 -6.91 -10.48 -11.57
CA LEU A 66 -7.52 -11.81 -11.59
C LEU A 66 -6.49 -12.92 -11.31
N ARG A 67 -5.26 -12.79 -11.84
CA ARG A 67 -4.20 -13.78 -11.62
C ARG A 67 -3.66 -13.71 -10.19
N VAL A 68 -3.38 -12.50 -9.68
CA VAL A 68 -2.93 -12.27 -8.30
C VAL A 68 -3.97 -12.78 -7.32
N SER A 69 -5.24 -12.37 -7.47
CA SER A 69 -6.36 -12.81 -6.64
C SER A 69 -6.50 -14.35 -6.64
N HIS A 70 -6.40 -14.99 -7.80
CA HIS A 70 -6.48 -16.45 -7.88
C HIS A 70 -5.31 -17.14 -7.15
N LYS A 71 -4.06 -16.78 -7.49
CA LYS A 71 -2.87 -17.35 -6.85
C LYS A 71 -2.91 -17.13 -5.33
N TRP A 72 -3.31 -15.95 -4.90
CA TRP A 72 -3.52 -15.59 -3.50
C TRP A 72 -4.55 -16.50 -2.82
N SER A 73 -5.72 -16.67 -3.42
CA SER A 73 -6.81 -17.46 -2.84
C SER A 73 -6.49 -18.95 -2.66
N THR A 74 -5.50 -19.45 -3.39
CA THR A 74 -5.05 -20.85 -3.32
C THR A 74 -3.99 -21.10 -2.24
N LEU A 75 -3.46 -20.05 -1.59
CA LEU A 75 -2.55 -20.24 -0.46
C LEU A 75 -3.31 -20.78 0.77
N PRO A 76 -2.70 -21.69 1.56
CA PRO A 76 -3.25 -22.10 2.85
C PRO A 76 -3.46 -20.90 3.78
N GLY A 77 -4.53 -20.91 4.60
CA GLY A 77 -4.94 -19.72 5.38
C GLY A 77 -3.85 -19.06 6.23
N ALA A 78 -2.98 -19.85 6.88
CA ALA A 78 -1.84 -19.32 7.64
C ALA A 78 -0.77 -18.71 6.72
N ALA A 79 -0.45 -19.36 5.60
CA ALA A 79 0.50 -18.84 4.61
C ALA A 79 0.00 -17.55 3.95
N ALA A 80 -1.31 -17.49 3.65
CA ALA A 80 -1.96 -16.29 3.18
C ALA A 80 -1.75 -15.17 4.22
N SER A 81 -2.28 -15.32 5.44
CA SER A 81 -2.14 -14.29 6.49
C SER A 81 -0.71 -13.74 6.62
N HIS A 82 0.29 -14.63 6.71
CA HIS A 82 1.69 -14.23 6.79
C HIS A 82 2.17 -13.46 5.55
N TYR A 83 1.85 -13.89 4.33
CA TYR A 83 2.22 -13.16 3.11
C TYR A 83 1.74 -11.71 3.17
N LEU A 84 0.49 -11.50 3.58
CA LEU A 84 -0.13 -10.19 3.65
C LEU A 84 0.54 -9.34 4.74
N THR A 85 0.89 -9.94 5.88
CA THR A 85 1.70 -9.26 6.89
C THR A 85 3.07 -8.85 6.35
N GLY A 86 3.72 -9.70 5.54
CA GLY A 86 4.98 -9.39 4.88
C GLY A 86 4.87 -8.20 3.91
N LEU A 87 3.79 -8.14 3.13
CA LEU A 87 3.47 -6.99 2.26
C LEU A 87 3.21 -5.73 3.06
N LEU A 88 2.45 -5.83 4.15
CA LEU A 88 2.18 -4.70 5.03
C LEU A 88 3.48 -4.09 5.61
N ILE A 89 4.43 -4.94 6.01
CA ILE A 89 5.74 -4.47 6.48
C ILE A 89 6.47 -3.69 5.39
N GLU A 90 6.46 -4.18 4.14
CA GLU A 90 7.09 -3.45 3.02
C GLU A 90 6.35 -2.17 2.65
N GLU A 91 5.01 -2.16 2.70
CA GLU A 91 4.18 -0.98 2.47
C GLU A 91 4.54 0.14 3.48
N ILE A 92 4.57 -0.19 4.78
CA ILE A 92 4.91 0.77 5.84
C ILE A 92 6.38 1.20 5.77
N LYS A 93 7.28 0.29 5.38
CA LYS A 93 8.70 0.64 5.18
C LYS A 93 8.86 1.60 4.01
N ALA A 94 8.22 1.31 2.88
CA ALA A 94 8.31 2.10 1.66
C ALA A 94 7.67 3.48 1.83
N THR A 95 6.49 3.56 2.45
CA THR A 95 5.83 4.85 2.72
C THR A 95 6.71 5.76 3.59
N ASN A 96 7.37 5.22 4.61
CA ASN A 96 8.30 5.99 5.44
C ASN A 96 9.56 6.41 4.66
N GLN A 97 10.12 5.50 3.86
CA GLN A 97 11.32 5.77 3.06
C GLN A 97 11.10 6.91 2.04
N ILE A 98 9.90 6.99 1.46
CA ILE A 98 9.53 8.07 0.53
C ILE A 98 9.64 9.44 1.24
N GLU A 99 9.17 9.52 2.49
CA GLU A 99 9.27 10.71 3.35
C GLU A 99 10.66 10.91 4.00
N GLY A 100 11.65 10.09 3.66
CA GLY A 100 12.99 10.15 4.26
C GLY A 100 13.09 9.61 5.69
N VAL A 101 12.01 9.01 6.19
CA VAL A 101 11.92 8.39 7.52
C VAL A 101 12.54 7.00 7.46
N GLN A 102 13.68 6.80 8.15
CA GLN A 102 14.36 5.51 8.19
C GLN A 102 13.63 4.52 9.10
N SER A 103 13.24 3.37 8.55
CA SER A 103 12.54 2.29 9.25
C SER A 103 13.09 0.94 8.82
N THR A 104 13.20 -0.03 9.75
CA THR A 104 13.63 -1.39 9.42
C THR A 104 12.46 -2.37 9.40
N ARG A 105 12.56 -3.46 8.62
CA ARG A 105 11.55 -4.54 8.63
C ARG A 105 11.31 -5.06 10.04
N LYS A 106 12.39 -5.27 10.81
CA LYS A 106 12.34 -5.73 12.20
C LYS A 106 11.58 -4.77 13.12
N GLU A 107 11.81 -3.46 12.98
CA GLU A 107 11.12 -2.44 13.78
C GLU A 107 9.60 -2.46 13.55
N ILE A 108 9.17 -2.59 12.29
CA ILE A 108 7.75 -2.67 11.90
C ILE A 108 7.15 -4.02 12.33
N ALA A 109 7.88 -5.12 12.16
CA ALA A 109 7.48 -6.45 12.62
C ALA A 109 7.30 -6.52 14.16
N GLU A 110 8.18 -5.85 14.91
CA GLU A 110 8.03 -5.73 16.37
C GLU A 110 6.79 -4.91 16.77
N ALA A 111 6.38 -3.94 15.94
CA ALA A 111 5.17 -3.16 16.19
C ALA A 111 3.89 -3.97 15.95
N LEU A 112 3.91 -4.95 15.03
CA LEU A 112 2.79 -5.88 14.75
C LEU A 112 2.53 -6.88 15.89
N THR A 113 3.55 -7.27 16.65
CA THR A 113 3.47 -8.41 17.58
C THR A 113 3.24 -8.04 19.05
N ARG A 114 3.41 -6.77 19.42
CA ARG A 114 3.42 -6.38 20.83
C ARG A 114 2.04 -5.93 21.33
N PRO A 115 1.63 -6.35 22.55
CA PRO A 115 0.38 -5.90 23.13
C PRO A 115 0.38 -4.39 23.40
N SER A 116 -0.83 -3.83 23.32
CA SER A 116 -1.15 -2.39 23.35
C SER A 116 -0.73 -1.64 24.63
N THR A 117 -0.19 -2.33 25.64
CA THR A 117 0.03 -1.82 26.99
C THR A 117 1.44 -1.28 27.27
N GLY A 118 2.35 -1.28 26.28
CA GLY A 118 3.69 -0.70 26.39
C GLY A 118 3.76 0.80 26.06
N PRO A 119 4.90 1.48 26.35
CA PRO A 119 5.13 2.86 25.91
C PRO A 119 4.94 3.00 24.40
N HIS A 120 4.49 4.19 23.94
CA HIS A 120 4.33 4.47 22.51
C HIS A 120 5.62 4.14 21.77
N LYS A 121 5.55 3.14 20.90
CA LYS A 121 6.62 2.79 19.97
C LYS A 121 6.27 3.37 18.61
N ARG A 122 7.30 3.84 17.93
CA ARG A 122 7.24 4.34 16.57
C ARG A 122 6.50 3.37 15.64
N PHE A 123 5.67 3.91 14.75
CA PHE A 123 4.82 3.21 13.77
C PHE A 123 3.71 2.33 14.31
N ARG A 124 3.53 2.21 15.62
CA ARG A 124 2.55 1.28 16.19
C ARG A 124 1.11 1.57 15.75
N GLU A 125 0.69 2.82 15.82
CA GLU A 125 -0.69 3.19 15.47
C GLU A 125 -0.92 3.06 13.97
N MET A 126 0.08 3.41 13.14
CA MET A 126 0.08 3.17 11.71
C MET A 126 -0.11 1.68 11.40
N VAL A 127 0.72 0.83 11.99
CA VAL A 127 0.66 -0.64 11.84
C VAL A 127 -0.73 -1.17 12.20
N ALA A 128 -1.21 -0.84 13.40
CA ALA A 128 -2.51 -1.29 13.87
C ALA A 128 -3.63 -0.83 12.93
N PHE A 129 -3.55 0.38 12.41
CA PHE A 129 -4.59 0.92 11.56
C PHE A 129 -4.62 0.23 10.18
N TYR A 130 -3.45 -0.03 9.57
CA TYR A 130 -3.39 -0.87 8.37
C TYR A 130 -3.89 -2.31 8.64
N GLU A 131 -3.59 -2.92 9.79
CA GLU A 131 -4.14 -4.25 10.14
C GLU A 131 -5.67 -4.26 10.19
N THR A 132 -6.30 -3.17 10.65
CA THR A 132 -7.76 -3.07 10.62
C THR A 132 -8.31 -3.07 9.19
N LEU A 133 -7.63 -2.45 8.22
CA LEU A 133 -8.04 -2.47 6.81
C LEU A 133 -8.05 -3.89 6.22
N LEU A 134 -7.12 -4.72 6.69
CA LEU A 134 -6.91 -6.08 6.21
C LEU A 134 -7.80 -7.11 6.90
N THR A 135 -8.51 -6.73 7.96
CA THR A 135 -9.44 -7.59 8.70
C THR A 135 -10.87 -7.35 8.22
N PRO A 136 -11.49 -8.23 7.40
CA PRO A 136 -12.75 -7.92 6.72
C PRO A 136 -13.91 -7.55 7.65
N HIS A 137 -13.99 -8.16 8.84
CA HIS A 137 -15.04 -7.89 9.83
C HIS A 137 -14.77 -6.67 10.71
N ALA A 138 -13.56 -6.10 10.66
CA ALA A 138 -13.15 -4.95 11.44
C ALA A 138 -12.74 -3.76 10.57
N ARG A 139 -12.85 -3.88 9.25
CA ARG A 139 -12.50 -2.83 8.30
C ARG A 139 -13.39 -1.61 8.56
N PRO A 140 -12.81 -0.42 8.80
CA PRO A 140 -13.59 0.80 8.95
C PRO A 140 -14.28 1.18 7.64
N GLU A 141 -15.27 2.06 7.72
CA GLU A 141 -15.78 2.75 6.53
C GLU A 141 -14.78 3.81 6.08
N PHE A 142 -14.69 4.02 4.76
CA PHE A 142 -13.86 5.10 4.22
C PHE A 142 -14.38 6.46 4.73
N PRO A 143 -13.52 7.40 5.15
CA PRO A 143 -13.99 8.69 5.65
C PRO A 143 -14.85 9.40 4.61
N THR A 144 -15.99 9.94 5.05
CA THR A 144 -16.97 10.62 4.18
C THR A 144 -17.08 12.13 4.45
N THR A 145 -16.46 12.60 5.52
CA THR A 145 -16.44 14.02 5.92
C THR A 145 -15.01 14.49 6.25
N PRO A 146 -14.72 15.80 6.13
CA PRO A 146 -13.45 16.36 6.58
C PRO A 146 -13.12 16.03 8.04
N THR A 147 -14.13 16.02 8.92
CA THR A 147 -13.96 15.64 10.33
C THR A 147 -13.58 14.18 10.50
N SER A 148 -14.24 13.24 9.81
CA SER A 148 -13.85 11.82 9.87
C SER A 148 -12.44 11.60 9.30
N LEU A 149 -12.07 12.33 8.24
CA LEU A 149 -10.73 12.27 7.69
C LEU A 149 -9.68 12.74 8.71
N ARG A 150 -9.96 13.84 9.42
CA ARG A 150 -9.09 14.34 10.49
C ARG A 150 -8.90 13.31 11.60
N VAL A 151 -9.98 12.63 12.02
CA VAL A 151 -9.90 11.57 13.02
C VAL A 151 -8.99 10.42 12.56
N GLU A 152 -9.07 10.00 11.29
CA GLU A 152 -8.19 8.95 10.79
C GLU A 152 -6.73 9.40 10.66
N TYR A 153 -6.48 10.67 10.31
CA TYR A 153 -5.13 11.26 10.35
C TYR A 153 -4.53 11.22 11.77
N ASP A 154 -5.29 11.71 12.77
CA ASP A 154 -4.82 11.76 14.16
C ASP A 154 -4.52 10.35 14.71
N LYS A 155 -5.29 9.32 14.29
CA LYS A 155 -5.01 7.93 14.65
C LYS A 155 -3.78 7.38 13.94
N LEU A 156 -3.72 7.50 12.61
CA LEU A 156 -2.65 6.92 11.80
C LEU A 156 -1.26 7.42 12.25
N LEU A 157 -1.19 8.71 12.59
CA LEU A 157 0.06 9.42 12.87
C LEU A 157 0.19 9.82 14.35
N ALA A 158 -0.60 9.19 15.24
CA ALA A 158 -0.52 9.42 16.67
C ALA A 158 0.90 9.17 17.21
N GLY A 159 1.50 10.23 17.75
CA GLY A 159 2.86 10.19 18.29
C GLY A 159 3.98 10.24 17.25
N GLU A 160 3.65 10.43 15.96
CA GLU A 160 4.60 10.55 14.85
C GLU A 160 4.74 12.00 14.33
N ILE A 161 3.88 12.91 14.79
CA ILE A 161 3.85 14.33 14.40
C ILE A 161 4.40 15.18 15.54
N ASP A 162 5.36 16.03 15.24
CA ASP A 162 5.95 16.98 16.19
C ASP A 162 4.88 18.00 16.64
N GLU A 163 5.01 18.50 17.88
CA GLU A 163 4.03 19.44 18.46
C GLU A 163 3.86 20.71 17.61
N ASP A 164 4.95 21.17 16.98
CA ASP A 164 4.96 22.37 16.12
C ASP A 164 4.31 22.12 14.75
N ASP A 165 4.19 20.86 14.31
CA ASP A 165 3.58 20.44 13.04
C ASP A 165 2.11 20.00 13.22
N ARG A 166 1.53 20.23 14.41
CA ARG A 166 0.10 19.97 14.62
C ARG A 166 -0.73 21.01 13.87
N PRO A 167 -1.85 20.59 13.24
CA PRO A 167 -2.73 21.55 12.59
C PRO A 167 -3.27 22.58 13.58
N ASP A 168 -3.23 23.85 13.20
CA ASP A 168 -3.57 25.02 14.01
C ASP A 168 -4.94 25.65 13.65
N GLY A 169 -5.62 25.11 12.64
CA GLY A 169 -7.02 25.39 12.32
C GLY A 169 -8.00 24.49 13.08
N GLN A 170 -9.28 24.54 12.69
CA GLN A 170 -10.34 23.68 13.26
C GLN A 170 -10.15 22.19 12.94
N LEU A 171 -9.77 21.88 11.70
CA LEU A 171 -9.56 20.54 11.15
C LEU A 171 -8.20 20.42 10.46
N PHE A 172 -7.74 21.45 9.79
CA PHE A 172 -6.56 21.43 8.92
C PHE A 172 -5.58 22.54 9.30
N ARG A 173 -4.46 22.63 8.58
CA ARG A 173 -3.54 23.76 8.75
C ARG A 173 -4.21 25.07 8.31
N SER A 174 -3.91 26.15 9.00
CA SER A 174 -4.31 27.51 8.63
C SER A 174 -3.21 28.25 7.85
N GLY A 175 -1.94 27.89 8.10
CA GLY A 175 -0.77 28.50 7.48
C GLY A 175 -0.39 27.89 6.12
N PRO A 176 0.47 28.59 5.35
CA PRO A 176 0.98 28.10 4.07
C PRO A 176 2.02 26.98 4.27
N VAL A 177 2.13 26.11 3.28
CA VAL A 177 3.20 25.09 3.19
C VAL A 177 3.85 25.11 1.82
N GLU A 178 5.12 24.77 1.80
CA GLU A 178 5.86 24.44 0.59
C GLU A 178 5.95 22.92 0.47
N ILE A 179 5.39 22.39 -0.61
CA ILE A 179 5.36 20.96 -0.89
C ILE A 179 6.62 20.65 -1.69
N HIS A 180 7.46 19.79 -1.12
CA HIS A 180 8.75 19.41 -1.67
C HIS A 180 8.68 18.00 -2.25
N ASP A 181 8.80 17.88 -3.58
CA ASP A 181 8.70 16.59 -4.29
C ASP A 181 9.98 15.72 -4.18
N GLY A 182 10.71 15.83 -3.08
CA GLY A 182 11.97 15.12 -2.80
C GLY A 182 13.16 15.45 -3.71
N ILE A 183 12.96 16.13 -4.86
CA ILE A 183 13.98 16.27 -5.92
C ILE A 183 14.32 17.73 -6.24
N LYS A 184 13.36 18.67 -6.30
CA LYS A 184 13.57 20.13 -6.51
C LYS A 184 12.29 20.96 -6.78
N GLY A 185 11.13 20.33 -6.94
CA GLY A 185 9.85 21.04 -7.08
C GLY A 185 9.42 21.69 -5.77
N VAL A 186 8.95 22.94 -5.84
CA VAL A 186 8.27 23.63 -4.74
C VAL A 186 6.90 24.02 -5.24
N HIS A 187 5.87 23.26 -4.85
CA HIS A 187 4.49 23.66 -5.01
C HIS A 187 4.03 24.41 -3.76
N LYS A 188 3.25 25.48 -3.93
CA LYS A 188 2.60 26.16 -2.80
C LYS A 188 1.20 25.61 -2.67
N GLY A 189 0.97 24.84 -1.61
CA GLY A 189 -0.35 24.28 -1.33
C GLY A 189 -1.42 25.38 -1.15
N PRO A 190 -2.70 25.02 -1.23
CA PRO A 190 -3.79 25.97 -0.98
C PRO A 190 -3.64 26.66 0.37
N VAL A 191 -3.96 27.96 0.38
CA VAL A 191 -3.93 28.83 1.57
C VAL A 191 -5.35 29.03 2.07
N GLY A 192 -5.51 29.05 3.39
CA GLY A 192 -6.79 29.20 4.07
C GLY A 192 -7.47 27.85 4.31
N GLU A 193 -7.87 27.62 5.55
CA GLU A 193 -8.50 26.37 5.98
C GLU A 193 -9.80 26.09 5.21
N ASP A 194 -10.65 27.10 4.96
CA ASP A 194 -11.91 26.93 4.21
C ASP A 194 -11.68 26.37 2.80
N ASN A 195 -10.62 26.82 2.11
CA ASN A 195 -10.24 26.33 0.77
C ASN A 195 -9.69 24.90 0.83
N ILE A 196 -8.93 24.58 1.88
CA ILE A 196 -8.46 23.20 2.12
C ILE A 196 -9.68 22.30 2.36
N GLU A 197 -10.63 22.72 3.19
CA GLU A 197 -11.82 21.94 3.49
C GLU A 197 -12.67 21.68 2.23
N GLU A 198 -12.93 22.70 1.40
CA GLU A 198 -13.67 22.54 0.13
C GLU A 198 -12.99 21.53 -0.82
N ARG A 199 -11.66 21.59 -0.92
CA ARG A 199 -10.87 20.64 -1.72
C ARG A 199 -10.94 19.23 -1.17
N ILE A 200 -10.87 19.08 0.15
CA ILE A 200 -11.03 17.80 0.82
C ILE A 200 -12.46 17.26 0.63
N GLN A 201 -13.49 18.10 0.69
CA GLN A 201 -14.86 17.68 0.39
C GLN A 201 -14.97 17.15 -1.05
N THR A 202 -14.34 17.81 -2.02
CA THR A 202 -14.29 17.33 -3.41
C THR A 202 -13.56 15.99 -3.53
N PHE A 203 -12.43 15.83 -2.83
CA PHE A 203 -11.72 14.55 -2.74
C PHE A 203 -12.64 13.45 -2.19
N LEU A 204 -13.32 13.68 -1.07
CA LEU A 204 -14.21 12.70 -0.43
C LEU A 204 -15.42 12.35 -1.32
N GLN A 205 -16.02 13.34 -1.99
CA GLN A 205 -17.08 13.12 -2.97
C GLN A 205 -16.59 12.27 -4.14
N THR A 206 -15.38 12.54 -4.63
CA THR A 206 -14.75 11.73 -5.68
C THR A 206 -14.56 10.28 -5.23
N GLN A 207 -14.12 10.08 -3.98
CA GLN A 207 -13.98 8.74 -3.40
C GLN A 207 -15.33 8.06 -3.19
N SER A 208 -16.43 8.79 -2.98
CA SER A 208 -17.76 8.18 -2.81
C SER A 208 -18.41 7.64 -4.10
N SER A 209 -17.85 7.96 -5.28
CA SER A 209 -18.40 7.52 -6.56
C SER A 209 -18.27 6.02 -6.77
N GLU A 210 -19.36 5.36 -7.14
CA GLU A 210 -19.41 3.94 -7.52
C GLU A 210 -18.94 3.69 -8.97
N THR A 211 -18.75 4.74 -9.76
CA THR A 211 -18.21 4.65 -11.12
C THR A 211 -16.73 4.97 -11.13
N HIS A 212 -15.97 4.30 -12.01
CA HIS A 212 -14.53 4.53 -12.19
C HIS A 212 -13.70 4.43 -10.88
N VAL A 213 -14.10 3.55 -9.95
CA VAL A 213 -13.55 3.47 -8.58
C VAL A 213 -12.02 3.46 -8.53
N LEU A 214 -11.35 2.63 -9.37
CA LEU A 214 -9.89 2.61 -9.43
C LEU A 214 -9.29 3.95 -9.90
N ILE A 215 -9.87 4.56 -10.93
CA ILE A 215 -9.41 5.86 -11.43
C ILE A 215 -9.60 6.92 -10.35
N ASN A 216 -10.77 6.93 -9.67
CA ASN A 216 -11.04 7.86 -8.59
C ASN A 216 -10.11 7.66 -7.39
N ALA A 217 -9.70 6.43 -7.08
CA ALA A 217 -8.70 6.17 -6.04
C ALA A 217 -7.34 6.81 -6.41
N LEU A 218 -6.87 6.59 -7.65
CA LEU A 218 -5.60 7.13 -8.12
C LEU A 218 -5.64 8.66 -8.24
N ILE A 219 -6.69 9.22 -8.83
CA ILE A 219 -6.88 10.68 -8.95
C ILE A 219 -7.15 11.32 -7.58
N GLY A 220 -7.83 10.63 -6.68
CA GLY A 220 -8.00 11.06 -5.30
C GLY A 220 -6.68 11.20 -4.56
N HIS A 221 -5.74 10.28 -4.80
CA HIS A 221 -4.38 10.41 -4.28
C HIS A 221 -3.72 11.71 -4.78
N PHE A 222 -3.86 12.04 -6.07
CA PHE A 222 -3.40 13.35 -6.58
C PHE A 222 -4.08 14.52 -5.86
N MET A 223 -5.40 14.50 -5.73
CA MET A 223 -6.16 15.59 -5.08
C MET A 223 -5.71 15.81 -3.63
N PHE A 224 -5.49 14.73 -2.88
CA PHE A 224 -5.08 14.80 -1.48
C PHE A 224 -3.67 15.38 -1.34
N GLU A 225 -2.70 14.84 -2.07
CA GLU A 225 -1.30 15.31 -2.02
C GLU A 225 -1.16 16.77 -2.50
N TYR A 226 -1.88 17.14 -3.57
CA TYR A 226 -1.91 18.51 -4.09
C TYR A 226 -2.55 19.50 -3.10
N THR A 227 -3.58 19.06 -2.37
CA THR A 227 -4.22 19.88 -1.32
C THR A 227 -3.33 20.04 -0.10
N HIS A 228 -2.62 18.97 0.27
CA HIS A 228 -1.68 18.94 1.39
C HIS A 228 -2.28 19.54 2.68
N PRO A 229 -3.36 18.94 3.22
CA PRO A 229 -4.18 19.54 4.28
C PRO A 229 -3.49 19.69 5.65
N PHE A 230 -2.36 19.03 5.88
CA PHE A 230 -1.63 19.04 7.17
C PHE A 230 -0.23 19.65 7.02
N TYR A 231 0.45 19.97 8.13
CA TYR A 231 1.84 20.44 8.09
C TYR A 231 2.84 19.30 7.87
N ASP A 232 2.58 18.11 8.42
CA ASP A 232 3.35 16.88 8.19
C ASP A 232 2.39 15.69 7.97
N GLY A 233 2.92 14.58 7.47
CA GLY A 233 2.22 13.30 7.38
C GLY A 233 1.32 13.15 6.16
N ASN A 234 1.22 14.17 5.29
CA ASN A 234 0.38 14.13 4.10
C ASN A 234 0.72 12.93 3.20
N GLY A 235 1.99 12.74 2.82
CA GLY A 235 2.37 11.61 1.96
C GLY A 235 2.00 10.24 2.55
N ARG A 236 2.22 10.05 3.86
CA ARG A 236 1.87 8.83 4.59
C ARG A 236 0.35 8.61 4.60
N MET A 237 -0.41 9.66 4.88
CA MET A 237 -1.88 9.62 4.88
C MET A 237 -2.46 9.41 3.49
N GLY A 238 -1.94 10.08 2.46
CA GLY A 238 -2.42 9.96 1.09
C GLY A 238 -2.20 8.58 0.50
N ARG A 239 -1.06 7.93 0.81
CA ARG A 239 -0.80 6.53 0.41
C ARG A 239 -1.65 5.54 1.21
N PHE A 240 -1.88 5.79 2.50
CA PHE A 240 -2.84 5.01 3.29
C PHE A 240 -4.27 5.08 2.70
N LEU A 241 -4.76 6.29 2.40
CA LEU A 241 -6.08 6.49 1.80
C LEU A 241 -6.19 5.85 0.41
N LEU A 242 -5.12 5.90 -0.38
CA LEU A 242 -5.05 5.20 -1.66
C LEU A 242 -5.19 3.69 -1.48
N ALA A 243 -4.40 3.09 -0.58
CA ALA A 243 -4.47 1.66 -0.28
C ALA A 243 -5.86 1.27 0.24
N PHE A 244 -6.45 2.09 1.12
CA PHE A 244 -7.78 1.87 1.66
C PHE A 244 -8.84 1.90 0.54
N LYS A 245 -8.85 2.92 -0.32
CA LYS A 245 -9.83 2.98 -1.41
C LYS A 245 -9.62 1.86 -2.43
N ALA A 246 -8.38 1.53 -2.74
CA ALA A 246 -8.04 0.45 -3.67
C ALA A 246 -8.64 -0.91 -3.25
N LEU A 247 -8.76 -1.18 -1.94
CA LEU A 247 -9.37 -2.41 -1.40
C LEU A 247 -10.84 -2.63 -1.77
N GLU A 248 -11.53 -1.63 -2.32
CA GLU A 248 -12.90 -1.81 -2.81
C GLU A 248 -12.97 -2.58 -4.14
N VAL A 249 -11.88 -2.57 -4.92
CA VAL A 249 -11.85 -3.18 -6.26
C VAL A 249 -10.61 -4.05 -6.52
N LEU A 250 -9.56 -3.93 -5.72
CA LEU A 250 -8.34 -4.73 -5.79
C LEU A 250 -8.20 -5.64 -4.57
N SER A 251 -7.52 -6.76 -4.73
CA SER A 251 -7.23 -7.66 -3.63
C SER A 251 -6.28 -7.04 -2.59
N PRO A 252 -6.32 -7.50 -1.33
CA PRO A 252 -5.43 -7.01 -0.30
C PRO A 252 -3.93 -7.03 -0.66
N PRO A 253 -3.39 -8.08 -1.32
CA PRO A 253 -1.99 -8.06 -1.77
C PRO A 253 -1.67 -6.89 -2.71
N THR A 254 -2.52 -6.66 -3.72
CA THR A 254 -2.34 -5.56 -4.67
C THR A 254 -2.41 -4.20 -4.00
N SER A 255 -3.42 -3.97 -3.16
CA SER A 255 -3.60 -2.68 -2.46
C SER A 255 -2.46 -2.35 -1.49
N MET A 256 -1.74 -3.34 -0.98
CA MET A 256 -0.60 -3.19 -0.05
C MET A 256 0.77 -3.24 -0.73
N SER A 257 0.83 -3.03 -2.06
CA SER A 257 2.09 -3.11 -2.81
C SER A 257 2.46 -1.85 -3.58
N LEU A 258 1.59 -0.83 -3.56
CA LEU A 258 1.77 0.39 -4.34
C LEU A 258 2.90 1.27 -3.81
N SER A 259 3.01 1.49 -2.50
CA SER A 259 4.08 2.36 -1.96
C SER A 259 5.47 1.78 -2.22
N HIS A 260 5.60 0.45 -2.27
CA HIS A 260 6.84 -0.20 -2.67
C HIS A 260 7.28 0.23 -4.08
N GLN A 261 6.37 0.16 -5.07
CA GLN A 261 6.67 0.63 -6.43
C GLN A 261 6.90 2.13 -6.51
N PHE A 262 6.18 2.94 -5.74
CA PHE A 262 6.46 4.38 -5.67
C PHE A 262 7.86 4.66 -5.12
N SER A 263 8.32 3.88 -4.13
CA SER A 263 9.66 3.98 -3.56
C SER A 263 10.76 3.52 -4.53
N LEU A 264 10.53 2.46 -5.31
CA LEU A 264 11.46 2.01 -6.35
C LEU A 264 11.53 3.01 -7.51
N GLN A 265 10.38 3.57 -7.90
CA GLN A 265 10.22 4.46 -9.05
C GLN A 265 10.03 5.93 -8.65
N ARG A 266 10.65 6.38 -7.54
CA ARG A 266 10.43 7.73 -6.94
C ARG A 266 10.41 8.86 -7.94
N LYS A 267 11.38 8.86 -8.87
CA LYS A 267 11.44 9.90 -9.90
C LYS A 267 10.18 9.91 -10.76
N LYS A 268 9.73 8.76 -11.24
CA LYS A 268 8.52 8.63 -12.07
C LYS A 268 7.27 9.05 -11.29
N TYR A 269 7.18 8.64 -10.03
CA TYR A 269 6.09 9.00 -9.13
C TYR A 269 6.00 10.52 -8.95
N TYR A 270 7.09 11.19 -8.55
CA TYR A 270 7.09 12.66 -8.38
C TYR A 270 6.96 13.44 -9.69
N ASP A 271 7.57 12.97 -10.78
CA ASP A 271 7.42 13.59 -12.11
C ASP A 271 5.94 13.62 -12.55
N ALA A 272 5.14 12.62 -12.17
CA ALA A 272 3.72 12.57 -12.51
C ALA A 272 2.92 13.71 -11.85
N PHE A 273 3.22 14.06 -10.60
CA PHE A 273 2.66 15.22 -9.92
C PHE A 273 3.11 16.51 -10.60
N LEU A 274 4.42 16.71 -10.72
CA LEU A 274 5.03 17.89 -11.34
C LEU A 274 4.49 18.19 -12.74
N GLU A 275 4.26 17.14 -13.53
CA GLU A 275 3.72 17.29 -14.87
C GLU A 275 2.25 17.71 -14.83
N THR A 276 1.44 17.18 -13.92
CA THR A 276 0.03 17.59 -13.78
C THR A 276 -0.11 19.02 -13.24
N GLU A 277 0.76 19.42 -12.32
CA GLU A 277 0.79 20.74 -11.71
C GLU A 277 1.32 21.83 -12.65
N ASN A 278 2.01 21.44 -13.73
CA ASN A 278 2.57 22.40 -14.66
C ASN A 278 1.44 23.24 -15.29
N ALA A 279 1.51 24.56 -15.16
CA ALA A 279 0.50 25.46 -15.69
C ALA A 279 0.28 25.31 -17.22
N MET A 280 1.29 24.86 -17.97
CA MET A 280 1.17 24.58 -19.41
C MET A 280 0.42 23.29 -19.74
N ASN A 281 0.03 22.51 -18.72
CA ASN A 281 -0.75 21.28 -18.83
C ASN A 281 -2.20 21.44 -18.39
N TYR A 282 -2.63 22.65 -18.02
CA TYR A 282 -4.04 23.01 -17.87
C TYR A 282 -4.85 22.06 -16.97
N GLY A 283 -4.25 21.50 -15.92
CA GLY A 283 -4.92 20.56 -15.01
C GLY A 283 -5.17 19.17 -15.59
N GLU A 284 -4.54 18.80 -16.70
CA GLU A 284 -4.68 17.48 -17.31
C GLU A 284 -3.88 16.41 -16.54
N ALA A 285 -4.58 15.48 -15.90
CA ALA A 285 -4.00 14.36 -15.15
C ALA A 285 -3.93 13.04 -15.92
N THR A 286 -4.15 13.03 -17.24
CA THR A 286 -4.08 11.81 -18.07
C THR A 286 -2.73 11.11 -17.94
N PHE A 287 -1.63 11.87 -17.93
CA PHE A 287 -0.27 11.34 -17.79
C PHE A 287 0.03 10.87 -16.36
N PHE A 288 -0.56 11.51 -15.35
CA PHE A 288 -0.52 11.02 -13.98
C PHE A 288 -1.22 9.68 -13.85
N LEU A 289 -2.46 9.56 -14.33
CA LEU A 289 -3.19 8.29 -14.32
C LEU A 289 -2.40 7.18 -15.02
N LYS A 290 -1.81 7.49 -16.19
CA LYS A 290 -0.94 6.56 -16.90
C LYS A 290 0.22 6.08 -16.03
N ALA A 291 0.99 6.99 -15.43
CA ALA A 291 2.13 6.64 -14.61
C ALA A 291 1.73 5.75 -13.41
N MET A 292 0.60 6.08 -12.76
CA MET A 292 0.06 5.32 -11.64
C MET A 292 -0.39 3.91 -12.06
N LEU A 293 -1.07 3.77 -13.21
CA LEU A 293 -1.46 2.46 -13.74
C LEU A 293 -0.23 1.61 -14.11
N GLU A 294 0.80 2.20 -14.72
CA GLU A 294 2.04 1.47 -15.02
C GLU A 294 2.74 0.98 -13.74
N MET A 295 2.83 1.81 -12.69
CA MET A 295 3.40 1.38 -11.40
C MET A 295 2.53 0.33 -10.71
N LEU A 296 1.21 0.40 -10.84
CA LEU A 296 0.30 -0.64 -10.35
C LEU A 296 0.52 -1.98 -11.08
N ILE A 297 0.70 -1.95 -12.41
CA ILE A 297 1.02 -3.14 -13.20
C ILE A 297 2.35 -3.75 -12.75
N ASP A 298 3.38 -2.92 -12.53
CA ASP A 298 4.67 -3.39 -12.04
C ASP A 298 4.53 -4.02 -10.64
N ALA A 299 3.72 -3.44 -9.75
CA ALA A 299 3.42 -4.02 -8.44
C ALA A 299 2.74 -5.40 -8.58
N GLN A 300 1.79 -5.53 -9.50
CA GLN A 300 1.09 -6.80 -9.73
C GLN A 300 2.01 -7.87 -10.34
N ARG A 301 2.96 -7.49 -11.21
CA ARG A 301 3.96 -8.42 -11.76
C ARG A 301 4.88 -8.96 -10.66
N ASP A 302 5.41 -8.09 -9.81
CA ASP A 302 6.24 -8.50 -8.67
C ASP A 302 5.47 -9.42 -7.71
N LEU A 303 4.17 -9.13 -7.48
CA LEU A 303 3.29 -10.00 -6.70
C LEU A 303 3.08 -11.36 -7.36
N GLU A 304 2.87 -11.43 -8.68
CA GLU A 304 2.71 -12.70 -9.39
C GLU A 304 3.96 -13.56 -9.29
N GLU A 305 5.14 -12.98 -9.51
CA GLU A 305 6.42 -13.68 -9.40
C GLU A 305 6.67 -14.18 -7.97
N SER A 306 6.42 -13.32 -6.98
CA SER A 306 6.52 -13.67 -5.57
C SER A 306 5.57 -14.80 -5.19
N LEU A 307 4.30 -14.73 -5.60
CA LEU A 307 3.30 -15.78 -5.33
C LEU A 307 3.68 -17.11 -6.00
N ASP A 308 4.21 -17.08 -7.21
CA ASP A 308 4.69 -18.30 -7.89
C ASP A 308 5.86 -18.94 -7.15
N GLN A 309 6.81 -18.14 -6.69
CA GLN A 309 7.91 -18.62 -5.86
C GLN A 309 7.38 -19.23 -4.55
N LYS A 310 6.42 -18.58 -3.89
CA LYS A 310 5.81 -19.09 -2.65
C LYS A 310 5.05 -20.39 -2.84
N HIS A 311 4.30 -20.53 -3.94
CA HIS A 311 3.64 -21.79 -4.30
C HIS A 311 4.63 -22.92 -4.53
N PHE A 312 5.71 -22.65 -5.27
CA PHE A 312 6.78 -23.63 -5.49
C PHE A 312 7.46 -24.06 -4.18
N GLN A 313 7.74 -23.10 -3.28
CA GLN A 313 8.33 -23.37 -1.97
C GLN A 313 7.40 -24.23 -1.10
N LEU A 314 6.08 -23.95 -1.10
CA LEU A 314 5.09 -24.77 -0.38
C LEU A 314 5.00 -26.19 -0.93
N HIS A 315 5.00 -26.35 -2.26
CA HIS A 315 4.96 -27.68 -2.88
C HIS A 315 6.20 -28.50 -2.52
N SER A 316 7.39 -27.89 -2.61
CA SER A 316 8.66 -28.53 -2.26
C SER A 316 8.70 -28.93 -0.78
N LEU A 317 8.19 -28.07 0.11
CA LEU A 317 8.07 -28.37 1.53
C LEU A 317 7.14 -29.57 1.79
N HIS A 318 6.01 -29.65 1.07
CA HIS A 318 5.09 -30.78 1.19
C HIS A 318 5.74 -32.10 0.74
N GLU A 319 6.49 -32.09 -0.37
CA GLU A 319 7.25 -33.26 -0.82
C GLU A 319 8.29 -33.71 0.21
N VAL A 320 9.05 -32.78 0.78
CA VAL A 320 10.03 -33.10 1.84
C VAL A 320 9.34 -33.74 3.04
N LEU A 321 8.27 -33.12 3.55
CA LEU A 321 7.54 -33.63 4.72
C LEU A 321 6.85 -34.98 4.45
N SER A 322 6.43 -35.25 3.22
CA SER A 322 5.87 -36.56 2.85
C SER A 322 6.91 -37.69 2.83
N SER A 323 8.20 -37.34 2.78
CA SER A 323 9.31 -38.30 2.66
C SER A 323 10.01 -38.60 4.00
N VAL A 324 9.73 -37.82 5.05
CA VAL A 324 10.36 -38.00 6.37
C VAL A 324 9.54 -38.97 7.22
N ASP A 325 10.24 -39.82 7.98
CA ASP A 325 9.63 -40.74 8.95
C ASP A 325 9.40 -40.01 10.27
N ARG A 326 8.29 -39.28 10.36
CA ARG A 326 7.87 -38.50 11.54
C ARG A 326 6.38 -38.65 11.80
N ASP A 327 5.99 -38.40 13.05
CA ASP A 327 4.58 -38.37 13.43
C ASP A 327 3.83 -37.24 12.70
N GLU A 328 2.53 -37.45 12.47
CA GLU A 328 1.66 -36.49 11.77
C GLU A 328 1.72 -35.10 12.41
N TYR A 329 1.70 -35.01 13.75
CA TYR A 329 1.75 -33.73 14.44
C TYR A 329 3.11 -33.03 14.37
N GLU A 330 4.20 -33.81 14.25
CA GLU A 330 5.53 -33.25 14.01
C GLU A 330 5.59 -32.62 12.61
N CYS A 331 5.08 -33.32 11.60
CA CYS A 331 5.01 -32.81 10.24
C CYS A 331 4.14 -31.57 10.14
N ASP A 332 2.97 -31.54 10.78
CA ASP A 332 2.08 -30.38 10.80
C ASP A 332 2.74 -29.16 11.45
N LEU A 333 3.41 -29.35 12.58
CA LEU A 333 4.06 -28.25 13.29
C LEU A 333 5.29 -27.73 12.54
N LEU A 334 6.06 -28.61 11.90
CA LEU A 334 7.17 -28.23 11.01
C LEU A 334 6.64 -27.51 9.76
N TYR A 335 5.53 -27.97 9.17
CA TYR A 335 4.89 -27.31 8.04
C TYR A 335 4.49 -25.88 8.38
N LEU A 336 3.76 -25.67 9.49
CA LEU A 336 3.34 -24.34 9.93
C LEU A 336 4.53 -23.43 10.29
N SER A 337 5.58 -23.98 10.92
CA SER A 337 6.79 -23.22 11.24
C SER A 337 7.56 -22.79 9.98
N ALA A 338 7.63 -23.69 8.99
CA ALA A 338 8.22 -23.37 7.69
C ALA A 338 7.38 -22.39 6.88
N GLN A 339 6.05 -22.47 6.93
CA GLN A 339 5.18 -21.45 6.35
C GLN A 339 5.44 -20.08 6.95
N ALA A 340 5.50 -19.97 8.29
CA ALA A 340 5.79 -18.69 8.92
C ALA A 340 7.15 -18.12 8.46
N TYR A 341 8.19 -18.96 8.42
CA TYR A 341 9.51 -18.56 7.93
C TYR A 341 9.51 -18.13 6.45
N LEU A 342 8.87 -18.91 5.57
CA LEU A 342 8.83 -18.64 4.14
C LEU A 342 8.08 -17.35 3.81
N PHE A 343 7.01 -17.04 4.53
CA PHE A 343 6.12 -15.93 4.20
C PHE A 343 6.38 -14.66 5.03
N SER A 344 6.89 -14.81 6.26
CA SER A 344 7.21 -13.72 7.19
C SER A 344 8.41 -14.05 8.07
N PRO A 345 9.65 -14.04 7.53
CA PRO A 345 10.84 -14.45 8.27
C PRO A 345 11.16 -13.58 9.49
N ASP A 346 10.62 -12.36 9.54
CA ASP A 346 10.80 -11.42 10.65
C ASP A 346 9.84 -11.66 11.82
N LEU A 347 8.85 -12.55 11.65
CA LEU A 347 7.78 -12.77 12.64
C LEU A 347 7.77 -14.23 13.12
N PRO A 348 7.86 -14.45 14.44
CA PRO A 348 7.75 -15.79 14.97
C PRO A 348 6.28 -16.25 14.96
N PHE A 349 6.08 -17.56 14.88
CA PHE A 349 4.76 -18.17 14.80
C PHE A 349 4.21 -18.52 16.20
N SER A 350 2.94 -18.21 16.47
CA SER A 350 2.28 -18.52 17.73
C SER A 350 1.95 -20.01 17.86
N LEU A 351 2.39 -20.66 18.95
CA LEU A 351 1.99 -22.05 19.20
C LEU A 351 0.47 -22.18 19.38
N LYS A 352 -0.18 -21.14 19.92
CA LYS A 352 -1.64 -21.12 20.06
C LYS A 352 -2.35 -21.15 18.70
N ASP A 353 -1.77 -20.47 17.72
CA ASP A 353 -2.32 -20.44 16.36
C ASP A 353 -2.08 -21.78 15.68
N ALA A 354 -0.93 -22.42 15.95
CA ALA A 354 -0.66 -23.81 15.55
C ALA A 354 -1.69 -24.78 16.10
N VAL A 355 -1.98 -24.70 17.41
CA VAL A 355 -2.97 -25.55 18.09
C VAL A 355 -4.35 -25.39 17.44
N SER A 356 -4.73 -24.15 17.12
CA SER A 356 -5.99 -23.86 16.42
C SER A 356 -6.00 -24.41 15.00
N ALA A 357 -4.91 -24.26 14.25
CA ALA A 357 -4.80 -24.71 12.86
C ALA A 357 -4.79 -26.26 12.74
N ILE A 358 -4.08 -26.94 13.64
CA ILE A 358 -4.02 -28.41 13.71
C ILE A 358 -5.35 -29.00 14.26
N GLY A 359 -6.16 -28.20 14.94
CA GLY A 359 -7.45 -28.64 15.49
C GLY A 359 -7.30 -29.63 16.66
N ARG A 360 -6.27 -29.44 17.49
CA ARG A 360 -5.96 -30.30 18.65
C ARG A 360 -5.85 -29.48 19.93
N SER A 361 -5.70 -30.16 21.07
CA SER A 361 -5.55 -29.48 22.36
C SER A 361 -4.12 -29.00 22.59
N TRP A 362 -3.97 -27.93 23.36
CA TRP A 362 -2.65 -27.43 23.79
C TRP A 362 -1.77 -28.54 24.38
N ASN A 363 -2.34 -29.39 25.21
CA ASN A 363 -1.64 -30.50 25.87
C ASN A 363 -1.18 -31.59 24.89
N THR A 364 -1.71 -31.62 23.66
CA THR A 364 -1.27 -32.55 22.61
C THR A 364 -0.10 -31.97 21.82
N ILE A 365 -0.19 -30.70 21.42
CA ILE A 365 0.80 -30.07 20.53
C ILE A 365 2.01 -29.54 21.30
N ARG A 366 1.85 -29.12 22.56
CA ARG A 366 2.97 -28.59 23.36
C ARG A 366 4.11 -29.60 23.55
N PRO A 367 3.86 -30.89 23.89
CA PRO A 367 4.92 -31.90 23.93
C PRO A 367 5.60 -32.13 22.58
N VAL A 368 4.87 -32.03 21.47
CA VAL A 368 5.42 -32.13 20.11
C VAL A 368 6.40 -30.99 19.84
N ALA A 369 6.01 -29.76 20.20
CA ALA A 369 6.90 -28.60 20.10
C ALA A 369 8.18 -28.79 20.95
N GLU A 370 8.04 -29.24 22.20
CA GLU A 370 9.19 -29.47 23.09
C GLU A 370 10.13 -30.56 22.55
N LYS A 371 9.60 -31.60 21.89
CA LYS A 371 10.40 -32.62 21.20
C LYS A 371 11.19 -32.02 20.04
N LEU A 372 10.54 -31.25 19.16
CA LEU A 372 11.21 -30.61 18.03
C LEU A 372 12.22 -29.54 18.46
N GLU A 373 11.99 -28.85 19.59
CA GLU A 373 12.97 -27.95 20.22
C GLU A 373 14.19 -28.73 20.72
N ALA A 374 14.00 -29.88 21.37
CA ALA A 374 15.09 -30.73 21.85
C ALA A 374 15.94 -31.30 20.72
N GLU A 375 15.35 -31.55 19.56
CA GLU A 375 16.04 -31.96 18.33
C GLU A 375 16.74 -30.79 17.59
N GLY A 376 16.52 -29.55 18.05
CA GLY A 376 17.11 -28.35 17.48
C GLY A 376 16.48 -27.91 16.17
N LEU A 377 15.28 -28.38 15.81
CA LEU A 377 14.61 -28.00 14.54
C LEU A 377 13.83 -26.68 14.66
N ILE A 378 13.29 -26.41 15.84
CA ILE A 378 12.62 -25.15 16.18
C ILE A 378 13.18 -24.58 17.48
N GLN A 379 12.93 -23.31 17.75
CA GLN A 379 13.25 -22.67 19.03
C GLN A 379 12.18 -21.67 19.46
N SER A 380 12.01 -21.50 20.77
CA SER A 380 11.16 -20.45 21.36
C SER A 380 11.73 -19.05 21.13
N ALA A 381 11.03 -18.23 20.36
CA ALA A 381 11.36 -16.81 20.17
C ALA A 381 10.85 -15.92 21.32
N SER A 382 9.69 -16.27 21.87
CA SER A 382 9.12 -15.66 23.09
C SER A 382 8.46 -16.74 23.94
N LYS A 383 8.45 -16.56 25.26
CA LYS A 383 7.77 -17.47 26.21
C LYS A 383 6.41 -16.96 26.68
N SER A 384 6.08 -15.68 26.44
CA SER A 384 4.81 -15.07 26.85
C SER A 384 4.38 -13.95 25.90
N PRO A 385 3.45 -14.19 24.96
CA PRO A 385 2.94 -15.52 24.57
C PRO A 385 4.04 -16.39 23.97
N LEU A 386 3.83 -17.72 23.99
CA LEU A 386 4.79 -18.67 23.44
C LEU A 386 4.77 -18.63 21.91
N THR A 387 5.90 -18.22 21.31
CA THR A 387 6.10 -18.19 19.87
C THR A 387 7.35 -18.97 19.47
N LEU A 388 7.33 -19.54 18.28
CA LEU A 388 8.33 -20.47 17.76
C LEU A 388 8.90 -19.96 16.44
N GLU A 389 10.14 -20.31 16.15
CA GLU A 389 10.80 -20.05 14.87
C GLU A 389 11.67 -21.26 14.45
N LEU A 390 11.90 -21.39 13.14
CA LEU A 390 12.83 -22.41 12.61
C LEU A 390 14.28 -22.02 12.90
N THR A 391 15.04 -22.97 13.46
CA THR A 391 16.49 -22.83 13.58
C THR A 391 17.15 -22.98 12.20
N ALA A 392 18.44 -22.65 12.10
CA ALA A 392 19.21 -22.92 10.88
C ALA A 392 19.20 -24.43 10.53
N GLN A 393 19.30 -25.30 11.53
CA GLN A 393 19.20 -26.76 11.36
C GLN A 393 17.82 -27.18 10.87
N GLY A 394 16.74 -26.57 11.38
CA GLY A 394 15.38 -26.83 10.92
C GLY A 394 15.17 -26.45 9.46
N ARG A 395 15.72 -25.31 9.03
CA ARG A 395 15.68 -24.89 7.62
C ARG A 395 16.42 -25.86 6.71
N GLU A 396 17.63 -26.28 7.11
CA GLU A 396 18.42 -27.25 6.36
C GLU A 396 17.71 -28.60 6.29
N TYR A 397 17.15 -29.07 7.42
CA TYR A 397 16.36 -30.30 7.49
C TYR A 397 15.18 -30.29 6.53
N LEU A 398 14.47 -29.17 6.44
CA LEU A 398 13.34 -28.96 5.54
C LEU A 398 13.74 -28.54 4.12
N ARG A 399 15.05 -28.46 3.83
CA ARG A 399 15.61 -28.02 2.55
C ARG A 399 15.07 -26.67 2.07
N LEU A 400 14.83 -25.77 3.03
CA LEU A 400 14.42 -24.40 2.73
C LEU A 400 15.67 -23.63 2.28
N SER A 401 15.74 -23.28 0.99
CA SER A 401 16.77 -22.39 0.49
C SER A 401 16.53 -20.97 0.99
N GLU A 402 17.55 -20.31 1.54
CA GLU A 402 17.53 -18.85 1.69
C GLU A 402 17.50 -18.24 0.28
N SER A 403 16.42 -17.55 -0.05
CA SER A 403 16.26 -16.83 -1.32
C SER A 403 16.98 -15.51 -1.31
#